data_AF-A0A6L8U825-F1
#
_entry.id   AF-A0A6L8U825-F1
#
_cell.length_a   1.000
_cell.length_b   1.000
_cell.length_c   1.000
_cell.angle_alpha   90.00
_cell.angle_beta   90.00
_cell.angle_gamma   90.00
#
_symmetry.space_group_name_H-M   'P 1'
#
loop_
_entity.id
_entity.type
_entity.pdbx_description
1 polymer ?
#
loop_
_entity_poly.entity_id
_entity_poly.type
_entity_poly.pdbx_seq_one_letter_code
_entity_poly.pdbx_strand_id
1 'polypeptide(L)'
;MTTLLALLEITGVAIARTGAAFAAGIIVLAASYGIAKIGAAALESIARQPEAAGDIRGSMVVAAALIEGVSFFAIIICTLVILL
;
A
#
# COMPACT_ATOMS: atom_id res chain seq x y z
N MET A 1 -38.29 14.75 10.17
CA MET A 1 -37.86 14.24 8.84
C MET A 1 -36.46 14.73 8.48
N THR A 2 -36.12 16.00 8.69
CA THR A 2 -34.79 16.57 8.47
C THR A 2 -33.69 16.03 9.41
N THR A 3 -34.01 15.81 10.69
CA THR A 3 -33.05 15.27 11.67
C THR A 3 -32.64 13.82 11.40
N LEU A 4 -33.57 13.00 10.93
CA LEU A 4 -33.31 11.60 10.57
C LEU A 4 -32.39 11.50 9.33
N LEU A 5 -32.60 12.37 8.35
CA LEU A 5 -31.73 12.48 7.17
C LEU A 5 -30.30 12.89 7.55
N ALA A 6 -30.16 13.88 8.44
CA ALA A 6 -28.84 14.31 8.92
C ALA A 6 -28.08 13.19 9.67
N LEU A 7 -28.78 12.42 10.52
CA LEU A 7 -28.18 11.27 11.22
C LEU A 7 -27.72 10.17 10.24
N LEU A 8 -28.50 9.92 9.19
CA LEU A 8 -28.15 8.92 8.18
C LEU A 8 -26.88 9.32 7.40
N GLU A 9 -26.77 10.58 7.02
CA GLU A 9 -25.61 11.12 6.31
C GLU A 9 -24.32 11.02 7.15
N ILE A 10 -24.38 11.47 8.42
CA ILE A 10 -23.24 11.40 9.36
C ILE A 10 -22.79 9.95 9.56
N THR A 11 -23.74 9.03 9.70
CA THR A 11 -23.43 7.60 9.90
C THR A 11 -22.78 6.99 8.64
N GLY A 12 -23.27 7.36 7.45
CA GLY A 12 -22.68 6.90 6.19
C GLY A 12 -21.24 7.36 6.01
N VAL A 13 -20.96 8.64 6.30
CA VAL A 13 -19.60 9.19 6.25
C VAL A 13 -18.69 8.50 7.26
N ALA A 14 -19.17 8.28 8.50
CA ALA A 14 -18.38 7.59 9.53
C ALA A 14 -17.98 6.16 9.11
N ILE A 15 -18.90 5.41 8.51
CA ILE A 15 -18.62 4.05 8.01
C ILE A 15 -17.59 4.09 6.87
N ALA A 16 -17.74 5.01 5.91
CA ALA A 16 -16.81 5.15 4.79
C ALA A 16 -15.38 5.46 5.26
N ARG A 17 -15.23 6.42 6.18
CA ARG A 17 -13.92 6.80 6.74
C ARG A 17 -13.27 5.67 7.54
N THR A 18 -14.07 4.96 8.32
CA THR A 18 -13.59 3.79 9.08
C THR A 18 -13.14 2.68 8.14
N GLY A 19 -13.94 2.37 7.10
CA GLY A 19 -13.58 1.39 6.08
C GLY A 19 -12.30 1.74 5.34
N ALA A 20 -12.12 3.02 4.99
CA ALA A 20 -10.90 3.51 4.35
C ALA A 20 -9.66 3.37 5.24
N ALA A 21 -9.78 3.61 6.55
CA ALA A 21 -8.67 3.42 7.49
C ALA A 21 -8.25 1.94 7.58
N PHE A 22 -9.21 1.01 7.64
CA PHE A 22 -8.92 -0.42 7.61
C PHE A 22 -8.29 -0.86 6.29
N ALA A 23 -8.83 -0.40 5.16
CA ALA A 23 -8.28 -0.69 3.83
C ALA A 23 -6.82 -0.21 3.72
N ALA A 24 -6.51 1.00 4.19
CA ALA A 24 -5.14 1.52 4.21
C ALA A 24 -4.19 0.61 5.01
N GLY A 25 -4.61 0.12 6.18
CA GLY A 25 -3.82 -0.84 6.96
C GLY A 25 -3.53 -2.14 6.21
N ILE A 26 -4.53 -2.70 5.53
CA ILE A 26 -4.37 -3.93 4.73
C ILE A 26 -3.42 -3.70 3.56
N ILE A 27 -3.54 -2.56 2.86
CA ILE A 27 -2.65 -2.18 1.76
C ILE A 27 -1.20 -2.12 2.23
N VAL A 28 -0.93 -1.48 3.38
CA VAL A 28 0.43 -1.38 3.94
C VAL A 28 0.98 -2.76 4.28
N LEU A 29 0.18 -3.65 4.86
CA LEU A 29 0.62 -5.03 5.17
C LEU A 29 0.96 -5.82 3.90
N ALA A 30 0.11 -5.74 2.88
CA ALA A 30 0.34 -6.42 1.61
C ALA A 30 1.57 -5.86 0.88
N ALA A 31 1.74 -4.54 0.85
CA ALA A 31 2.91 -3.88 0.28
C ALA A 31 4.20 -4.28 0.99
N SER A 32 4.20 -4.24 2.32
CA SER A 32 5.33 -4.63 3.18
C SER A 32 5.75 -6.08 2.94
N TYR A 33 4.78 -6.98 2.78
CA TYR A 33 5.06 -8.38 2.44
C TYR A 33 5.70 -8.52 1.04
N GLY A 34 5.15 -7.82 0.04
CA GLY A 34 5.67 -7.83 -1.33
C GLY A 34 7.11 -7.32 -1.42
N ILE A 35 7.40 -6.16 -0.82
CA ILE A 35 8.75 -5.57 -0.84
C ILE A 35 9.76 -6.42 -0.06
N ALA A 36 9.37 -6.99 1.09
CA ALA A 36 10.24 -7.86 1.86
C ALA A 36 10.65 -9.10 1.06
N LYS A 37 9.72 -9.68 0.29
CA LYS A 37 10.00 -10.83 -0.59
C LYS A 37 10.96 -10.47 -1.72
N ILE A 38 10.77 -9.31 -2.35
CA ILE A 38 11.68 -8.80 -3.40
C ILE A 38 13.09 -8.61 -2.83
N GLY A 39 13.21 -7.93 -1.69
CA GLY A 39 14.51 -7.68 -1.04
C GLY A 39 15.21 -8.96 -0.63
N ALA A 40 14.50 -9.90 0.00
CA ALA A 40 15.06 -11.19 0.41
C ALA A 40 15.59 -12.00 -0.79
N ALA A 41 14.79 -12.11 -1.86
CA ALA A 41 15.19 -12.85 -3.06
C ALA A 41 16.40 -12.20 -3.77
N ALA A 42 16.46 -10.87 -3.80
CA ALA A 42 17.59 -10.15 -4.34
C ALA A 42 18.86 -10.37 -3.52
N LEU A 43 18.78 -10.29 -2.19
CA LEU A 43 19.93 -10.52 -1.30
C LEU A 43 20.45 -11.96 -1.41
N GLU A 44 19.57 -12.96 -1.45
CA GLU A 44 19.95 -14.35 -1.66
C GLU A 44 20.64 -14.56 -3.01
N SER A 45 20.13 -13.92 -4.07
CA SER A 45 20.71 -13.99 -5.41
C SER A 45 22.09 -13.31 -5.47
N ILE A 46 22.25 -12.16 -4.83
CA ILE A 46 23.54 -11.45 -4.72
C ILE A 46 24.57 -12.30 -3.95
N ALA A 47 24.15 -12.97 -2.88
CA ALA A 47 25.04 -13.85 -2.12
C ALA A 47 25.53 -15.05 -2.95
N ARG A 48 24.72 -15.55 -3.88
CA ARG A 48 25.09 -16.64 -4.81
C ARG A 48 25.92 -16.17 -5.98
N GLN A 49 25.70 -14.96 -6.48
CA GLN A 49 26.38 -14.39 -7.66
C GLN A 49 26.78 -12.93 -7.38
N PRO A 50 27.88 -12.71 -6.64
CA PRO A 50 28.33 -11.36 -6.29
C PRO A 50 28.69 -10.50 -7.51
N GLU A 51 29.12 -11.12 -8.61
CA GLU A 51 29.50 -10.44 -9.85
C GLU A 51 28.29 -9.77 -10.53
N ALA A 52 27.08 -10.31 -10.35
CA ALA A 52 25.84 -9.78 -10.90
C ALA A 52 25.12 -8.80 -9.94
N ALA A 53 25.76 -8.38 -8.85
CA ALA A 53 25.10 -7.61 -7.80
C ALA A 53 24.50 -6.28 -8.27
N GLY A 54 25.16 -5.61 -9.23
CA GLY A 54 24.66 -4.36 -9.83
C GLY A 54 23.33 -4.57 -10.56
N ASP A 55 23.27 -5.58 -11.44
CA ASP A 55 22.10 -5.89 -12.25
C ASP A 55 20.92 -6.39 -11.41
N ILE A 56 21.20 -7.20 -10.38
CA ILE A 56 20.20 -7.69 -9.43
C ILE A 56 19.60 -6.51 -8.64
N ARG A 57 20.45 -5.61 -8.12
CA ARG A 57 19.97 -4.40 -7.41
C ARG A 57 19.13 -3.51 -8.31
N GLY A 58 19.55 -3.32 -9.57
CA GLY A 58 18.79 -2.54 -10.54
C GLY A 58 17.39 -3.12 -10.76
N SER A 59 17.30 -4.43 -11.01
CA SER A 59 16.04 -5.13 -11.20
C SER A 59 15.16 -5.12 -9.94
N MET A 60 15.78 -5.29 -8.77
CA MET A 60 15.11 -5.22 -7.46
C MET A 60 14.46 -3.85 -7.24
N VAL A 61 15.18 -2.76 -7.50
CA VAL A 61 14.67 -1.38 -7.31
C VAL A 61 13.51 -1.09 -8.25
N VAL A 62 13.56 -1.54 -9.52
CA VAL A 62 12.45 -1.37 -10.46
C VAL A 62 11.20 -2.13 -9.96
N ALA A 63 11.37 -3.40 -9.56
CA ALA A 63 10.27 -4.18 -9.03
C ALA A 63 9.69 -3.58 -7.74
N ALA A 64 10.55 -3.10 -6.83
CA ALA A 64 10.17 -2.40 -5.61
C ALA A 64 9.35 -1.14 -5.91
N ALA A 65 9.80 -0.31 -6.84
CA ALA A 65 9.14 0.93 -7.22
C ALA A 65 7.74 0.69 -7.81
N LEU A 66 7.53 -0.41 -8.54
CA LEU A 66 6.20 -0.77 -9.07
C LEU A 66 5.22 -1.15 -7.94
N ILE A 67 5.68 -1.88 -6.92
CA ILE A 67 4.85 -2.17 -5.73
C ILE A 67 4.55 -0.88 -4.98
N GLU A 68 5.58 -0.09 -4.67
CA GLU A 68 5.41 1.18 -3.95
C GLU A 68 4.46 2.12 -4.68
N GLY A 69 4.58 2.26 -6.01
CA GLY A 69 3.71 3.14 -6.80
C GLY A 69 2.23 2.76 -6.69
N VAL A 70 1.88 1.48 -6.82
CA VAL A 70 0.50 1.00 -6.70
C VAL A 70 -0.01 1.14 -5.26
N SER A 71 0.80 0.76 -4.27
CA SER A 71 0.41 0.83 -2.85
C SER A 71 0.25 2.26 -2.36
N PHE A 72 1.15 3.17 -2.77
CA PHE A 72 1.07 4.58 -2.43
C PHE A 72 -0.17 5.23 -3.05
N PHE A 73 -0.47 4.94 -4.32
CA PHE A 73 -1.68 5.44 -4.97
C PHE A 73 -2.95 4.96 -4.26
N ALA A 74 -3.00 3.68 -3.87
CA ALA A 74 -4.13 3.15 -3.11
C ALA A 74 -4.29 3.81 -1.73
N ILE A 75 -3.18 4.08 -1.03
CA ILE A 75 -3.21 4.83 0.24
C ILE A 75 -3.73 6.25 0.03
N ILE A 76 -3.32 6.94 -1.04
CA ILE A 76 -3.86 8.27 -1.38
C ILE A 76 -5.38 8.22 -1.52
N ILE A 77 -5.92 7.23 -2.24
CA ILE A 77 -7.38 7.07 -2.38
C ILE A 77 -8.04 6.90 -1.01
N CYS A 78 -7.49 6.03 -0.14
CA CYS A 78 -8.02 5.87 1.22
C CYS A 78 -7.96 7.17 2.02
N THR A 79 -6.85 7.92 1.92
CA THR A 79 -6.70 9.21 2.58
C THR A 79 -7.71 10.24 2.05
N LEU A 80 -8.00 10.26 0.76
CA LEU A 80 -9.02 11.15 0.18
C LEU A 80 -10.42 10.82 0.72
N VAL A 81 -10.78 9.54 0.88
CA VAL A 81 -12.05 9.14 1.51
C VAL A 81 -12.13 9.57 2.98
N ILE A 82 -10.99 9.61 3.68
CA ILE A 82 -10.92 10.05 5.08
C ILE A 82 -11.06 11.57 5.20
N LEU A 83 -10.42 12.33 4.31
CA LEU A 83 -10.30 13.80 4.41
C LEU A 83 -11.43 14.58 3.72
N LEU A 84 -11.98 14.06 2.63
CA LEU A 84 -13.09 14.68 1.88
C LEU A 84 -14.45 14.20 2.40
#